data_AF-A0A820F499-F1
#
_entry.id   AF-A0A820F499-F1
#
_cell.length_a   1.000
_cell.length_b   1.000
_cell.length_c   1.000
_cell.angle_alpha   90.00
_cell.angle_beta   90.00
_cell.angle_gamma   90.00
#
_symmetry.space_group_name_H-M   'P 1'
#
loop_
_entity.id
_entity.type
_entity.pdbx_description
1 polymer ?
#
loop_
_entity_poly.entity_id
_entity_poly.type
_entity_poly.pdbx_seq_one_letter_code
_entity_poly.pdbx_strand_id
1 'polypeptide(L)'
;LQCKQYCDSTLALDGKNEKCLFRRGQTQIAFSNYELAIQDFQAVLKLNPSNIAAKQQIEDCQRLIKQNEIKKKESFKSFFSDTSRTSLFDVDKKCQETKEKMQEKNALRSLGLEPISLESLNIRRPEPQ
;
A
#
# COMPACT_ATOMS: atom_id res chain seq x y z
N LEU A 1 10.94 14.74 -7.38
CA LEU A 1 9.46 14.87 -7.44
C LEU A 1 8.97 15.33 -8.83
N GLN A 2 9.63 16.31 -9.46
CA GLN A 2 9.24 16.87 -10.77
C GLN A 2 9.11 15.83 -11.91
N CYS A 3 9.94 14.77 -11.92
CA CYS A 3 9.89 13.73 -12.96
C CYS A 3 8.55 12.97 -13.00
N LYS A 4 7.95 12.65 -11.85
CA LYS A 4 6.69 11.90 -11.80
C LYS A 4 5.56 12.73 -12.41
N GLN A 5 5.39 13.97 -11.95
CA GLN A 5 4.35 14.89 -12.41
C GLN A 5 4.49 15.21 -13.91
N TYR A 6 5.73 15.39 -14.38
CA TYR A 6 6.02 15.59 -15.79
C TYR A 6 5.63 14.37 -16.64
N CYS A 7 6.00 13.16 -16.19
CA CYS A 7 5.64 11.92 -16.88
C CYS A 7 4.11 11.72 -16.88
N ASP A 8 3.42 12.00 -15.78
CA ASP A 8 1.96 11.85 -15.69
C ASP A 8 1.24 12.82 -16.63
N SER A 9 1.69 14.08 -16.71
CA SER A 9 1.13 15.06 -17.66
C SER A 9 1.42 14.68 -19.11
N THR A 10 2.61 14.14 -19.38
CA THR A 10 2.99 13.67 -20.72
C THR A 10 2.16 12.47 -21.12
N LEU A 11 1.91 11.52 -20.21
CA LEU A 11 1.09 10.33 -20.48
C LEU A 11 -0.40 10.65 -20.64
N ALA A 12 -0.87 11.75 -20.05
CA ALA A 12 -2.22 12.25 -20.29
C ALA A 12 -2.40 12.79 -21.72
N LEU A 13 -1.33 13.34 -22.31
CA LEU A 13 -1.33 13.85 -23.69
C LEU A 13 -0.98 12.77 -24.71
N ASP A 14 0.05 11.98 -24.41
CA ASP A 14 0.55 10.87 -25.21
C ASP A 14 0.78 9.64 -24.31
N GLY A 15 -0.25 8.82 -24.20
CA GLY A 15 -0.25 7.61 -23.37
C GLY A 15 0.70 6.51 -23.82
N LYS A 16 1.45 6.69 -24.92
CA LYS A 16 2.37 5.69 -25.48
C LYS A 16 3.84 6.11 -25.43
N ASN A 17 4.19 7.09 -24.60
CA ASN A 17 5.57 7.51 -24.45
C ASN A 17 6.39 6.54 -23.57
N GLU A 18 7.11 5.63 -24.23
CA GLU A 18 7.98 4.62 -23.60
C GLU A 18 8.98 5.24 -22.60
N LYS A 19 9.61 6.37 -22.97
CA LYS A 19 10.63 7.02 -22.16
C LYS A 19 10.06 7.59 -20.87
N CYS A 20 8.84 8.14 -20.92
CA CYS A 20 8.14 8.63 -19.72
C CYS A 20 7.76 7.49 -18.79
N LEU A 21 7.20 6.39 -19.32
CA LEU A 21 6.86 5.21 -18.53
C LEU A 21 8.09 4.63 -17.82
N PHE A 22 9.21 4.50 -18.53
CA PHE A 22 10.45 3.99 -17.95
C PHE A 22 10.98 4.89 -16.82
N ARG A 23 11.01 6.21 -17.03
CA ARG A 23 11.45 7.18 -16.02
C ARG A 23 10.51 7.25 -14.82
N ARG A 24 9.20 7.11 -15.04
CA ARG A 24 8.21 7.03 -13.96
C ARG A 24 8.44 5.79 -13.12
N GLY A 25 8.64 4.62 -13.76
CA GLY A 25 8.98 3.38 -13.06
C GLY A 25 10.24 3.49 -12.20
N GLN A 26 11.32 4.09 -12.73
CA GLN A 26 12.54 4.35 -11.94
C GLN A 26 12.29 5.27 -10.74
N THR A 27 11.46 6.30 -10.93
CA THR A 27 11.07 7.20 -9.84
C THR A 27 10.27 6.43 -8.77
N GLN A 28 9.38 5.52 -9.16
CA GLN A 28 8.61 4.68 -8.24
C GLN A 28 9.50 3.72 -7.44
N ILE A 29 10.56 3.16 -8.04
CA ILE A 29 11.57 2.37 -7.32
C ILE A 29 12.20 3.20 -6.20
N ALA A 30 12.56 4.46 -6.48
CA ALA A 30 13.14 5.37 -5.49
C ALA A 30 12.18 5.71 -4.34
N PHE A 31 10.87 5.66 -4.58
CA PHE A 31 9.83 5.79 -3.56
C PHE A 31 9.42 4.46 -2.91
N SER A 32 10.16 3.37 -3.16
CA SER A 32 9.84 2.02 -2.68
C SER A 32 8.47 1.48 -3.13
N ASN A 33 7.89 2.06 -4.19
CA ASN A 33 6.63 1.63 -4.79
C ASN A 33 6.89 0.61 -5.91
N TYR A 34 7.46 -0.53 -5.55
CA TYR A 34 7.94 -1.52 -6.53
C TYR A 34 6.81 -2.12 -7.39
N GLU A 35 5.61 -2.27 -6.84
CA GLU A 35 4.44 -2.80 -7.57
C GLU A 35 4.00 -1.87 -8.69
N LEU A 36 3.94 -0.55 -8.41
CA LEU A 36 3.63 0.46 -9.42
C LEU A 36 4.75 0.57 -10.45
N ALA A 37 6.01 0.45 -10.03
CA ALA A 37 7.15 0.42 -10.93
C ALA A 37 7.06 -0.74 -11.92
N ILE A 38 6.69 -1.95 -11.46
CA ILE A 38 6.50 -3.12 -12.33
C ILE A 38 5.41 -2.85 -13.38
N GLN A 39 4.28 -2.23 -13.00
CA GLN A 39 3.22 -1.89 -13.95
C GLN A 39 3.72 -0.93 -15.05
N ASP A 40 4.52 0.07 -14.66
CA ASP A 40 5.12 1.03 -15.60
C ASP A 40 6.07 0.33 -16.58
N PHE A 41 6.94 -0.56 -16.09
CA PHE A 41 7.86 -1.31 -16.96
C PHE A 41 7.14 -2.36 -17.83
N GLN A 42 6.05 -2.95 -17.34
CA GLN A 42 5.21 -3.82 -18.17
C GLN A 42 4.54 -3.04 -19.31
N ALA A 43 4.12 -1.81 -19.06
CA ALA A 43 3.61 -0.93 -20.12
C ALA A 43 4.70 -0.60 -21.15
N VAL A 44 5.95 -0.36 -20.71
CA VAL A 44 7.11 -0.22 -21.61
C VAL A 44 7.28 -1.46 -22.48
N LEU A 45 7.22 -2.66 -21.91
CA LEU A 45 7.37 -3.91 -22.68
C LEU A 45 6.23 -4.19 -23.65
N LYS A 46 5.01 -3.70 -23.36
CA LYS A 46 3.88 -3.76 -24.30
C LYS A 46 4.11 -2.87 -25.52
N LEU A 47 4.78 -1.74 -25.34
CA LEU A 47 5.13 -0.82 -26.43
C LEU A 47 6.37 -1.28 -27.18
N ASN A 48 7.38 -1.74 -26.44
CA ASN A 48 8.67 -2.17 -26.95
C ASN A 48 9.12 -3.47 -26.24
N PRO A 49 8.75 -4.65 -26.78
CA PRO A 49 9.09 -5.93 -26.17
C PRO A 49 10.60 -6.26 -26.24
N SER A 50 11.36 -5.53 -27.07
CA SER A 50 12.81 -5.67 -27.20
C SER A 50 13.58 -4.89 -26.13
N ASN A 51 12.90 -4.12 -25.27
CA ASN A 51 13.56 -3.36 -24.22
C ASN A 51 14.03 -4.29 -23.09
N ILE A 52 15.30 -4.71 -23.15
CA ILE A 52 15.95 -5.58 -22.15
C ILE A 52 16.03 -4.87 -20.79
N ALA A 53 16.27 -3.56 -20.78
CA ALA A 53 16.37 -2.79 -19.55
C ALA A 53 15.06 -2.85 -18.75
N ALA A 54 13.91 -2.75 -19.39
CA ALA A 54 12.61 -2.87 -18.71
C ALA A 54 12.39 -4.25 -18.09
N LYS A 55 12.85 -5.35 -18.74
CA LYS A 55 12.78 -6.70 -18.17
C LYS A 55 13.64 -6.82 -16.91
N GLN A 56 14.89 -6.34 -16.98
CA GLN A 56 15.80 -6.35 -15.84
C GLN A 56 15.24 -5.55 -14.65
N GLN A 57 14.66 -4.37 -14.90
CA GLN A 57 14.05 -3.57 -13.84
C GLN A 57 12.87 -4.29 -13.17
N ILE A 58 12.07 -5.07 -13.90
CA ILE A 58 10.98 -5.87 -13.31
C ILE A 58 11.54 -6.94 -12.37
N GLU A 59 12.56 -7.68 -12.81
CA GLU A 59 13.22 -8.71 -11.99
C GLU A 59 13.83 -8.12 -10.71
N ASP A 60 14.49 -6.97 -10.83
CA ASP A 60 15.05 -6.25 -9.68
C ASP A 60 13.95 -5.79 -8.72
N CYS A 61 12.84 -5.26 -9.23
CA CYS A 61 11.68 -4.88 -8.40
C CYS A 61 11.11 -6.08 -7.62
N GLN A 62 10.95 -7.24 -8.27
CA GLN A 62 10.47 -8.46 -7.62
C GLN A 62 11.42 -8.93 -6.52
N ARG A 63 12.74 -8.84 -6.76
CA ARG A 63 13.76 -9.17 -5.76
C ARG A 63 13.64 -8.25 -4.53
N LEU A 64 13.46 -6.94 -4.76
CA LEU A 64 13.31 -5.95 -3.69
C LEU A 64 12.04 -6.17 -2.86
N ILE A 65 10.90 -6.51 -3.49
CA ILE A 65 9.66 -6.86 -2.79
C ILE A 65 9.91 -8.04 -1.85
N LYS A 66 10.49 -9.14 -2.37
CA LYS A 66 10.79 -10.33 -1.58
C LYS A 66 11.73 -10.03 -0.41
N GLN A 67 12.77 -9.23 -0.62
CA GLN A 67 13.68 -8.83 0.45
C GLN A 67 12.98 -8.00 1.52
N ASN A 68 12.09 -7.09 1.14
CA ASN A 68 11.33 -6.28 2.07
C ASN A 68 10.36 -7.12 2.90
N GLU A 69 9.72 -8.13 2.31
CA GLU A 69 8.88 -9.08 3.04
C GLU A 69 9.68 -9.92 4.03
N ILE A 70 10.87 -10.40 3.64
CA ILE A 70 11.75 -11.16 4.54
C ILE A 70 12.21 -10.26 5.68
N LYS A 71 12.70 -9.04 5.41
CA LYS A 71 13.12 -8.09 6.45
C LYS A 71 12.00 -7.76 7.42
N LYS A 72 10.76 -7.57 6.93
CA LYS A 72 9.58 -7.38 7.77
C LYS A 72 9.33 -8.60 8.65
N LYS A 73 9.41 -9.82 8.11
CA LYS A 73 9.24 -11.07 8.86
C LYS A 73 10.34 -11.29 9.90
N GLU A 74 11.59 -11.02 9.57
CA GLU A 74 12.73 -11.13 10.50
C GLU A 74 12.64 -10.08 11.62
N SER A 75 12.32 -8.84 11.27
CA SER A 75 12.05 -7.78 12.25
C SER A 75 10.86 -8.14 13.16
N PHE A 76 9.80 -8.75 12.60
CA PHE A 76 8.66 -9.23 13.36
C PHE A 76 9.02 -10.41 14.27
N LYS A 77 9.81 -11.39 13.81
CA LYS A 77 10.30 -12.49 14.66
C LYS A 77 11.11 -11.96 15.84
N SER A 78 12.00 -11.00 15.60
CA SER A 78 12.79 -10.35 16.65
C SER A 78 11.91 -9.59 17.66
N PHE A 79 10.76 -9.09 17.24
CA PHE A 79 9.78 -8.44 18.12
C PHE A 79 9.00 -9.45 19.00
N PHE A 80 8.76 -10.66 18.48
CA PHE A 80 8.07 -11.72 19.22
C PHE A 80 8.99 -12.55 20.11
N SER A 81 10.30 -12.63 19.82
CA SER A 81 11.26 -13.31 20.70
C SER A 81 11.36 -12.66 22.09
N ASP A 82 11.22 -11.33 22.16
CA ASP A 82 11.20 -10.59 23.44
C ASP A 82 9.81 -10.60 24.11
N THR A 83 8.75 -10.92 23.37
CA THR A 83 7.38 -11.01 23.90
C THR A 83 7.10 -12.41 24.47
N SER A 84 7.98 -12.89 25.35
CA SER A 84 7.76 -14.13 26.13
C SER A 84 6.81 -13.95 27.32
N ARG A 85 5.90 -12.97 27.32
CA ARG A 85 4.97 -12.70 28.44
C ARG A 85 3.50 -12.49 28.11
N THR A 86 3.06 -12.69 26.87
CA THR A 86 1.63 -12.90 26.61
C THR A 86 1.48 -14.28 26.00
N SER A 87 0.64 -15.11 26.61
CA SER A 87 0.54 -16.53 26.28
C SER A 87 0.20 -16.71 24.80
N LEU A 88 0.72 -17.78 24.20
CA LEU A 88 0.47 -18.18 22.81
C LEU A 88 -1.04 -18.23 22.46
N PHE A 89 -1.93 -18.31 23.45
CA PHE A 89 -3.38 -18.31 23.30
C PHE A 89 -3.96 -16.94 22.89
N ASP A 90 -3.24 -15.83 23.07
CA ASP A 90 -3.76 -14.48 22.83
C ASP A 90 -3.47 -13.95 21.41
N VAL A 91 -2.49 -14.52 20.71
CA VAL A 91 -2.09 -14.05 19.36
C VAL A 91 -3.06 -14.52 18.28
N ASP A 92 -3.53 -15.77 18.37
CA ASP A 92 -4.52 -16.30 17.41
C ASP A 92 -5.87 -15.59 17.54
N LYS A 93 -6.30 -15.26 18.77
CA LYS A 93 -7.55 -14.53 19.00
C LYS A 93 -7.51 -13.11 18.44
N LYS A 94 -6.39 -12.40 18.58
CA LYS A 94 -6.26 -11.01 18.11
C LYS A 94 -6.07 -10.91 16.59
N CYS A 95 -5.50 -11.94 15.95
CA CYS A 95 -5.38 -12.03 14.49
C CYS A 95 -6.74 -12.33 13.82
N GLN A 96 -7.64 -13.05 14.50
CA GLN A 96 -9.02 -13.27 14.03
C GLN A 96 -9.89 -12.02 14.24
N GLU A 97 -9.85 -11.39 15.41
CA GLU A 97 -10.62 -10.16 15.69
C GLU A 97 -10.26 -8.98 14.76
N THR A 98 -9.01 -8.88 14.32
CA THR A 98 -8.59 -7.82 13.39
C THR A 98 -9.05 -8.05 11.96
N LYS A 99 -9.24 -9.31 11.54
CA LYS A 99 -9.82 -9.65 10.23
C LYS A 99 -11.32 -9.38 10.19
N GLU A 100 -12.05 -9.75 11.25
CA GLU A 100 -13.50 -9.48 11.35
C GLU A 100 -13.80 -7.98 11.44
N LYS A 101 -13.05 -7.22 12.26
CA LYS A 101 -13.20 -5.75 12.33
C LYS A 101 -12.84 -5.04 11.02
N MET A 102 -11.94 -5.59 10.21
CA MET A 102 -11.59 -5.01 8.89
C MET A 102 -12.65 -5.35 7.83
N GLN A 103 -13.30 -6.51 7.91
CA GLN A 103 -14.43 -6.87 7.04
C GLN A 103 -15.69 -6.08 7.40
N GLU A 104 -16.00 -5.90 8.69
CA GLU A 104 -17.16 -5.13 9.15
C GLU A 104 -17.04 -3.65 8.78
N LYS A 105 -15.85 -3.05 8.93
CA LYS A 105 -15.59 -1.66 8.55
C LYS A 105 -15.65 -1.43 7.03
N ASN A 106 -15.30 -2.43 6.22
CA ASN A 106 -15.48 -2.39 4.76
C ASN A 106 -16.94 -2.59 4.34
N ALA A 107 -17.73 -3.39 5.07
CA ALA A 107 -19.16 -3.60 4.82
C ALA A 107 -20.04 -2.40 5.23
N LEU A 108 -19.69 -1.69 6.31
CA LEU A 108 -20.37 -0.44 6.70
C LEU A 108 -20.11 0.69 5.70
N ARG A 109 -18.91 0.73 5.09
CA ARG A 109 -18.55 1.73 4.07
C ARG A 109 -19.27 1.50 2.74
N SER A 110 -19.61 0.26 2.38
CA SER A 110 -20.38 -0.03 1.17
C SER A 110 -21.88 0.26 1.30
N LEU A 111 -22.38 0.46 2.52
CA LEU A 111 -23.78 0.84 2.82
C LEU A 111 -24.00 2.35 3.01
N GLY A 112 -22.95 3.17 2.92
CA GLY A 112 -23.08 4.64 2.89
C GLY A 112 -23.43 5.32 4.21
N LEU A 113 -23.25 4.66 5.37
CA LEU A 113 -23.49 5.27 6.67
C LEU A 113 -22.16 5.82 7.23
N GLU A 114 -22.00 7.14 7.26
CA GLU A 114 -20.91 7.77 7.99
C GLU A 114 -21.12 7.63 9.51
N PRO A 115 -20.05 7.40 10.30
CA PRO A 115 -20.16 7.31 11.75
C PRO A 115 -20.62 8.66 12.31
N ILE A 116 -21.78 8.66 12.98
CA ILE A 116 -22.32 9.84 13.67
C ILE A 116 -21.29 10.30 14.72
N SER A 117 -20.77 11.52 14.58
CA SER A 117 -19.91 12.13 15.57
C SER A 117 -20.69 12.34 16.87
N LEU A 118 -20.14 11.86 18.00
CA LEU A 118 -20.67 12.01 19.35
C LEU A 118 -20.88 13.47 19.80
N GLU A 119 -20.43 14.46 19.01
CA GLU A 119 -20.69 15.89 19.20
C GLU A 119 -22.17 16.29 19.07
N SER A 120 -23.04 15.39 18.59
CA SER A 120 -24.44 15.73 18.26
C SER A 120 -25.44 15.50 19.41
N LEU A 121 -25.02 14.91 20.53
CA LEU A 121 -25.90 14.70 21.70
C LEU A 121 -25.69 15.82 22.73
N ASN A 122 -26.24 16.99 22.40
CA ASN A 122 -26.40 18.10 23.34
C ASN A 122 -27.48 17.73 24.39
N ILE A 123 -27.11 16.89 25.37
CA ILE A 123 -27.97 16.56 26.50
C ILE A 123 -27.91 17.73 27.48
N ARG A 124 -28.95 18.58 27.45
CA ARG A 124 -29.18 19.63 28.46
C ARG A 124 -29.15 19.01 29.86
N ARG A 125 -28.26 19.47 30.74
CA ARG A 125 -28.36 19.20 32.18
C ARG A 125 -29.63 19.86 32.74
N PRO A 126 -30.41 19.17 33.59
CA PRO A 126 -31.43 19.84 34.38
C PRO A 126 -30.77 20.58 35.56
N GLU A 127 -31.18 21.81 35.82
CA GLU A 127 -30.77 22.58 37.01
C GLU A 127 -31.46 22.04 38.28
N PRO A 128 -30.75 21.93 39.41
CA PRO A 128 -31.36 21.60 40.69
C PRO A 128 -31.90 22.86 41.39
N GLN A 129 -33.06 22.70 42.03
CA GLN A 129 -33.83 23.72 42.78
C GLN A 129 -33.14 24.18 44.07
#